data_AF-A0A183GP23-F1
#
_entry.id   AF-A0A183GP23-F1
#
_cell.length_a   1.000
_cell.length_b   1.000
_cell.length_c   1.000
_cell.angle_alpha   90.00
_cell.angle_beta   90.00
_cell.angle_gamma   90.00
#
_symmetry.space_group_name_H-M   'P 1'
#
loop_
_entity.id
_entity.type
_entity.pdbx_description
1 polymer ?
#
loop_
_entity_poly.entity_id
_entity_poly.type
_entity_poly.pdbx_seq_one_letter_code
_entity_poly.pdbx_strand_id
1 'polypeptide(L)'
;MYSIGHLFMGGSIRILSSAGWLLEDSSVGEMLIEGVVGQIEEAFLLEASVHLVTIRDSDLQLEELQEEAAESGYRARSPNPPHRNALHFMNVTMSSLVPSLLTHFSEVLVSNCSIRSVRPSQKLVASSSDVSFTFVNATIASIEPQAFANISARILNVLSCAVGRLNRLAASNSRFDRVRIADTHVASVDEGLFQDSHVKILTVSESNIDQLLPLSLQRASIGEMEVTGSEIGVLEKHALRGSRIRALTLRRTTVNHIGGEPFALAEINELRIIGCHLRGVPARTLFTGLTSSRLSMINTTVDCNPDDCQVNSLLLNPPRHDLLWTFEGNSCRTPSSNASNKTEVCTRPAVTHTSGLTCRLSWAVAECVCSESSASLPALNVTIVIVGDCEHLKVTSKRASPSALYLFRIGRCDVISMPTTIRTLKVYHSNVVLHRMAMEGNHISMIALSHTTVHKVAPNTFVNTTIDELIVGNSSLANWHPEAAHRSAIYHAAFADSKLGVVKSLLRSSSRVSITNSVLLSTNGLSTIRSLHLSNNTVLCCCEGTGSQCRTDAVMRQKCAHHFPSYLTCNTPNHISSAGSLLAFVACFVSVVISVA
;
A
#
# COMPACT_ATOMS: atom_id res chain seq x y z
N MET A 1 18.13 37.53 30.38
CA MET A 1 18.15 36.95 29.02
C MET A 1 19.53 37.17 28.41
N TYR A 2 20.25 36.08 28.11
CA TYR A 2 21.64 36.15 27.66
C TYR A 2 21.74 35.97 26.14
N SER A 3 22.77 36.58 25.53
CA SER A 3 23.18 36.30 24.14
C SER A 3 24.63 35.81 24.20
N ILE A 4 24.82 34.50 24.00
CA ILE A 4 26.09 33.80 24.21
C ILE A 4 26.50 33.15 22.90
N GLY A 5 27.73 33.40 22.44
CA GLY A 5 28.26 32.71 21.25
C GLY A 5 28.49 31.22 21.53
N HIS A 6 29.28 30.92 22.56
CA HIS A 6 29.60 29.55 22.98
C HIS A 6 29.48 29.43 24.50
N LEU A 7 28.76 28.43 24.98
CA LEU A 7 28.67 28.06 26.39
C LEU A 7 29.34 26.71 26.61
N PHE A 8 30.43 26.69 27.38
CA PHE A 8 31.11 25.45 27.78
C PHE A 8 30.92 25.21 29.27
N MET A 9 30.32 24.07 29.61
CA MET A 9 30.20 23.57 30.97
C MET A 9 30.88 22.21 31.03
N GLY A 10 32.14 22.15 31.45
CA GLY A 10 32.82 20.87 31.55
C GLY A 10 33.92 20.78 32.59
N GLY A 11 34.36 19.53 32.82
CA GLY A 11 35.25 19.15 33.92
C GLY A 11 34.51 18.30 34.96
N SER A 12 35.09 18.09 36.15
CA SER A 12 34.43 17.36 37.25
C SER A 12 33.37 18.21 37.95
N ILE A 13 32.37 18.68 37.18
CA ILE A 13 31.29 19.54 37.67
C ILE A 13 30.22 18.64 38.29
N ARG A 14 29.92 18.90 39.57
CA ARG A 14 28.80 18.27 40.26
C ARG A 14 27.66 19.25 40.42
N ILE A 15 26.52 18.97 39.77
CA ILE A 15 25.30 19.78 39.92
C ILE A 15 24.44 19.15 41.02
N LEU A 16 24.26 19.88 42.12
CA LEU A 16 23.37 19.42 43.20
C LEU A 16 21.91 19.54 42.80
N SER A 17 21.54 20.63 42.13
CA SER A 17 20.26 20.83 41.47
C SER A 17 20.39 21.98 40.46
N SER A 18 19.56 21.97 39.42
CA SER A 18 19.45 23.11 38.50
C SER A 18 17.99 23.36 38.13
N ALA A 19 17.57 24.63 38.16
CA ALA A 19 16.23 25.02 37.74
C ALA A 19 16.02 24.81 36.23
N GLY A 20 14.80 24.43 35.85
CA GLY A 20 14.37 24.15 34.48
C GLY A 20 14.31 25.39 33.59
N TRP A 21 14.50 26.57 34.15
CA TRP A 21 14.41 27.85 33.44
C TRP A 21 15.79 28.53 33.34
N LEU A 22 16.88 27.78 33.59
CA LEU A 22 18.24 28.31 33.65
C LEU A 22 18.63 29.11 32.40
N LEU A 23 18.15 28.67 31.23
CA LEU A 23 18.45 29.25 29.93
C LEU A 23 17.20 29.80 29.25
N GLU A 24 16.10 29.95 29.99
CA GLU A 24 14.86 30.50 29.46
C GLU A 24 15.17 31.79 28.72
N ASP A 25 14.54 31.92 27.55
CA ASP A 25 14.64 33.09 26.71
C ASP A 25 16.05 33.40 26.15
N SER A 26 17.08 32.63 26.50
CA SER A 26 18.46 32.93 26.11
C SER A 26 18.74 32.50 24.66
N SER A 27 19.62 33.24 23.98
CA SER A 27 20.14 32.90 22.66
C SER A 27 21.56 32.38 22.80
N VAL A 28 21.79 31.11 22.49
CA VAL A 28 23.11 30.49 22.55
C VAL A 28 23.47 29.94 21.17
N GLY A 29 24.64 30.27 20.65
CA GLY A 29 25.13 29.65 19.41
C GLY A 29 25.37 28.16 19.64
N GLU A 30 26.43 27.85 20.37
CA GLU A 30 26.82 26.47 20.68
C GLU A 30 26.91 26.24 22.18
N MET A 31 26.45 25.07 22.62
CA MET A 31 26.52 24.63 23.99
C MET A 31 27.20 23.27 24.08
N LEU A 32 28.22 23.15 24.92
CA LEU A 32 28.89 21.89 25.22
C LEU A 32 28.85 21.63 26.73
N ILE A 33 28.26 20.50 27.10
CA ILE A 33 28.19 19.98 28.47
C ILE A 33 29.01 18.68 28.51
N GLU A 34 30.07 18.62 29.32
CA GLU A 34 31.02 17.51 29.31
C GLU A 34 31.49 17.11 30.71
N GLY A 35 31.39 15.83 31.07
CA GLY A 35 31.86 15.36 32.39
C GLY A 35 30.95 15.76 33.56
N VAL A 36 29.71 16.15 33.29
CA VAL A 36 28.78 16.63 34.32
C VAL A 36 28.12 15.46 35.03
N VAL A 37 28.10 15.52 36.36
CA VAL A 37 27.38 14.56 37.20
C VAL A 37 26.40 15.32 38.08
N GLY A 38 25.10 15.06 37.98
CA GLY A 38 24.16 15.77 38.84
C GLY A 38 22.71 15.74 38.45
N GLN A 39 21.92 16.49 39.22
CA GLN A 39 20.48 16.64 39.04
C GLN A 39 20.19 17.85 38.15
N ILE A 40 19.55 17.61 37.01
CA ILE A 40 19.16 18.65 36.05
C ILE A 40 17.67 18.52 35.78
N GLU A 41 16.91 19.60 35.92
CA GLU A 41 15.49 19.59 35.57
C GLU A 41 15.29 19.45 34.06
N GLU A 42 14.37 18.60 33.62
CA GLU A 42 14.20 18.20 32.21
C GLU A 42 13.90 19.34 31.24
N ALA A 43 13.37 20.45 31.74
CA ALA A 43 13.02 21.63 30.97
C ALA A 43 14.19 22.62 30.78
N PHE A 44 15.40 22.35 31.25
CA PHE A 44 16.50 23.34 31.24
C PHE A 44 16.89 23.94 29.88
N LEU A 45 16.52 23.30 28.77
CA LEU A 45 16.68 23.80 27.39
C LEU A 45 15.39 24.36 26.77
N LEU A 46 14.26 24.28 27.48
CA LEU A 46 12.97 24.76 27.02
C LEU A 46 13.03 26.27 26.82
N GLU A 47 12.50 26.74 25.69
CA GLU A 47 12.48 28.14 25.27
C GLU A 47 13.84 28.81 25.03
N ALA A 48 14.94 28.08 25.18
CA ALA A 48 16.26 28.55 24.77
C ALA A 48 16.39 28.46 23.24
N SER A 49 16.86 29.55 22.61
CA SER A 49 17.19 29.55 21.19
C SER A 49 18.64 29.07 21.03
N VAL A 50 18.83 27.75 20.91
CA VAL A 50 20.16 27.14 20.76
C VAL A 50 20.37 26.51 19.39
N HIS A 51 21.49 26.80 18.72
CA HIS A 51 21.79 26.21 17.41
C HIS A 51 22.34 24.78 17.52
N LEU A 52 23.28 24.55 18.43
CA LEU A 52 23.83 23.21 18.69
C LEU A 52 24.04 23.01 20.18
N VAL A 53 23.47 21.94 20.72
CA VAL A 53 23.75 21.46 22.08
C VAL A 53 24.42 20.09 21.98
N THR A 54 25.59 19.94 22.60
CA THR A 54 26.26 18.64 22.75
C THR A 54 26.44 18.36 24.23
N ILE A 55 25.92 17.22 24.67
CA ILE A 55 26.07 16.71 26.03
C ILE A 55 26.84 15.39 25.92
N ARG A 56 28.02 15.30 26.52
CA ARG A 56 28.85 14.11 26.41
C ARG A 56 29.49 13.67 27.71
N ASP A 57 29.78 12.38 27.81
CA ASP A 57 30.54 11.77 28.90
C ASP A 57 30.01 12.19 30.28
N SER A 58 28.68 12.16 30.46
CA SER A 58 27.97 12.73 31.61
C SER A 58 27.03 11.72 32.27
N ASP A 59 26.71 11.93 33.55
CA ASP A 59 25.73 11.16 34.32
C ASP A 59 24.65 12.10 34.89
N LEU A 60 23.49 12.08 34.24
CA LEU A 60 22.43 13.07 34.45
C LEU A 60 21.20 12.43 35.11
N GLN A 61 20.88 12.88 36.31
CA GLN A 61 19.60 12.60 36.93
C GLN A 61 18.64 13.70 36.50
N LEU A 62 17.84 13.40 35.48
CA LEU A 62 16.83 14.32 35.00
C LEU A 62 15.64 14.33 35.97
N GLU A 63 15.44 15.46 36.64
CA GLU A 63 14.37 15.64 37.61
C GLU A 63 13.09 16.13 36.93
N GLU A 64 11.97 15.64 37.45
CA GLU A 64 10.65 16.05 37.02
C GLU A 64 10.40 17.51 37.42
N LEU A 65 9.90 18.29 36.46
CA LEU A 65 9.49 19.66 36.68
C LEU A 65 8.38 19.70 37.74
N GLN A 66 8.65 20.27 38.91
CA GLN A 66 7.63 20.46 39.95
C GLN A 66 6.66 21.57 39.50
N GLU A 67 5.36 21.27 39.47
CA GLU A 67 4.28 22.16 38.97
C GLU A 67 4.08 23.48 39.74
N GLU A 68 4.87 23.77 40.78
CA GLU A 68 4.57 24.87 41.72
C GLU A 68 4.91 26.29 41.22
N ALA A 69 5.42 26.48 40.00
CA ALA A 69 5.71 27.81 39.48
C ALA A 69 5.09 28.10 38.11
N ALA A 70 4.06 28.95 38.16
CA ALA A 70 3.55 29.84 37.11
C ALA A 70 2.51 29.29 36.14
N GLU A 71 1.27 29.72 36.38
CA GLU A 71 0.21 30.02 35.40
C GLU A 71 0.63 31.10 34.36
N SER A 72 1.91 31.18 33.97
CA SER A 72 2.34 32.10 32.91
C SER A 72 1.92 31.51 31.58
N GLY A 73 0.85 32.08 31.01
CA GLY A 73 0.33 31.70 29.70
C GLY A 73 1.44 31.64 28.65
N TYR A 74 1.72 30.43 28.18
CA TYR A 74 2.66 30.17 27.09
C TYR A 74 2.28 30.99 25.87
N ARG A 75 3.04 32.05 25.61
CA ARG A 75 3.03 32.70 24.30
C ARG A 75 3.84 31.82 23.38
N ALA A 76 3.16 31.04 22.54
CA ALA A 76 3.78 30.39 21.39
C ALA A 76 4.61 31.43 20.63
N ARG A 77 5.93 31.43 20.82
CA ARG A 77 6.82 32.28 20.04
C ARG A 77 6.66 31.86 18.59
N SER A 78 6.45 32.86 17.74
CA SER A 78 6.40 32.70 16.29
C SER A 78 7.55 31.81 15.84
N PRO A 79 7.33 30.84 14.94
CA PRO A 79 8.39 30.00 14.40
C PRO A 79 9.42 30.91 13.73
N ASN A 80 10.57 31.06 14.38
CA ASN A 80 11.72 31.70 13.74
C ASN A 80 12.17 30.83 12.55
N PRO A 81 12.78 31.43 11.52
CA PRO A 81 13.16 30.76 10.26
C PRO A 81 14.07 29.54 10.50
N PRO A 82 14.21 28.65 9.49
CA PRO A 82 14.70 27.27 9.65
C PRO A 82 16.22 27.23 9.83
N HIS A 83 16.71 27.67 10.98
CA HIS A 83 18.02 27.28 11.43
C HIS A 83 17.94 25.85 11.94
N ARG A 84 18.78 24.97 11.40
CA ARG A 84 18.87 23.56 11.81
C ARG A 84 19.42 23.51 13.23
N ASN A 85 18.53 23.47 14.21
CA ASN A 85 18.93 23.31 15.60
C ASN A 85 19.11 21.83 15.90
N ALA A 86 20.20 21.47 16.56
CA ALA A 86 20.55 20.08 16.86
C ALA A 86 20.91 19.88 18.33
N LEU A 87 20.50 18.73 18.88
CA LEU A 87 20.83 18.29 20.24
C LEU A 87 21.45 16.89 20.18
N HIS A 88 22.68 16.76 20.66
CA HIS A 88 23.43 15.51 20.67
C HIS A 88 23.73 15.08 22.11
N PHE A 89 23.35 13.85 22.45
CA PHE A 89 23.80 13.13 23.64
C PHE A 89 24.79 12.05 23.22
N MET A 90 25.99 12.04 23.81
CA MET A 90 27.06 11.10 23.46
C MET A 90 27.68 10.49 24.72
N ASN A 91 27.63 9.17 24.89
CA ASN A 91 28.17 8.50 26.10
C ASN A 91 27.54 9.05 27.41
N VAL A 92 26.22 9.28 27.40
CA VAL A 92 25.51 9.83 28.56
C VAL A 92 24.71 8.74 29.25
N THR A 93 24.80 8.67 30.57
CA THR A 93 23.85 7.93 31.40
C THR A 93 22.78 8.90 31.88
N MET A 94 21.49 8.60 31.65
CA MET A 94 20.40 9.46 32.07
C MET A 94 19.23 8.69 32.68
N SER A 95 18.60 9.26 33.71
CA SER A 95 17.41 8.68 34.34
C SER A 95 16.18 8.74 33.45
N SER A 96 16.02 9.83 32.70
CA SER A 96 14.86 10.10 31.84
C SER A 96 15.27 10.70 30.51
N LEU A 97 14.38 10.63 29.52
CA LEU A 97 14.36 11.47 28.33
C LEU A 97 12.90 11.83 28.02
N VAL A 98 12.61 13.09 27.73
CA VAL A 98 11.24 13.56 27.43
C VAL A 98 11.15 14.11 26.00
N PRO A 99 10.75 13.30 25.00
CA PRO A 99 10.83 13.66 23.59
C PRO A 99 10.07 14.95 23.23
N SER A 100 8.90 15.18 23.85
CA SER A 100 8.07 16.35 23.56
C SER A 100 8.75 17.68 23.90
N LEU A 101 9.61 17.72 24.93
CA LEU A 101 10.39 18.91 25.29
C LEU A 101 11.49 19.20 24.26
N LEU A 102 11.87 18.21 23.46
CA LEU A 102 12.96 18.30 22.48
C LEU A 102 12.47 18.60 21.05
N THR A 103 11.16 18.76 20.86
CA THR A 103 10.54 18.99 19.53
C THR A 103 10.89 20.33 18.88
N HIS A 104 11.53 21.23 19.63
CA HIS A 104 12.07 22.49 19.10
C HIS A 104 13.42 22.32 18.37
N PHE A 105 14.10 21.19 18.56
CA PHE A 105 15.26 20.81 17.75
C PHE A 105 14.80 20.14 16.45
N SER A 106 15.50 20.42 15.35
CA SER A 106 15.31 19.72 14.08
C SER A 106 15.92 18.31 14.10
N GLU A 107 16.95 18.11 14.92
CA GLU A 107 17.68 16.85 15.06
C GLU A 107 17.99 16.58 16.54
N VAL A 108 17.64 15.39 17.00
CA VAL A 108 17.97 14.87 18.33
C VAL A 108 18.69 13.54 18.15
N LEU A 109 20.00 13.53 18.44
CA LEU A 109 20.85 12.35 18.35
C LEU A 109 21.21 11.86 19.76
N VAL A 110 20.98 10.58 20.01
CA VAL A 110 21.35 9.90 21.25
C VAL A 110 22.26 8.72 20.88
N SER A 111 23.56 8.84 21.18
CA SER A 111 24.57 7.88 20.75
C SER A 111 25.34 7.30 21.95
N ASN A 112 25.44 5.97 22.01
CA ASN A 112 26.14 5.26 23.08
C ASN A 112 25.65 5.63 24.49
N CYS A 113 24.35 5.88 24.64
CA CYS A 113 23.77 6.32 25.91
C CYS A 113 23.08 5.17 26.66
N SER A 114 22.97 5.29 27.98
CA SER A 114 22.11 4.45 28.81
C SER A 114 20.96 5.29 29.35
N ILE A 115 19.74 4.99 28.92
CA ILE A 115 18.51 5.70 29.29
C ILE A 115 17.65 4.75 30.12
N ARG A 116 17.35 5.13 31.37
CA ARG A 116 16.46 4.33 32.20
C ARG A 116 15.01 4.41 31.70
N SER A 117 14.46 5.59 31.47
CA SER A 117 13.14 5.70 30.83
C SER A 117 13.01 6.83 29.81
N VAL A 118 12.23 6.59 28.76
CA VAL A 118 11.74 7.65 27.88
C VAL A 118 10.28 7.88 28.24
N ARG A 119 9.94 9.07 28.73
CA ARG A 119 8.67 9.35 29.41
C ARG A 119 7.90 10.51 28.77
N PRO A 120 6.57 10.61 28.97
CA PRO A 120 5.79 11.73 28.47
C PRO A 120 6.15 13.02 29.21
N SER A 121 5.89 14.16 28.57
CA SER A 121 5.81 15.45 29.27
C SER A 121 4.43 15.61 29.88
N GLN A 122 4.38 16.16 31.09
CA GLN A 122 3.12 16.62 31.69
C GLN A 122 2.54 17.85 30.98
N LYS A 123 3.39 18.62 30.27
CA LYS A 123 3.00 19.81 29.51
C LYS A 123 2.78 19.50 28.03
N LEU A 124 1.66 19.99 27.48
CA LEU A 124 1.37 20.02 26.06
C LEU A 124 2.26 21.05 25.36
N VAL A 125 3.36 20.61 24.76
CA VAL A 125 4.19 21.45 23.88
C VAL A 125 3.65 21.34 22.46
N ALA A 126 3.54 22.48 21.76
CA ALA A 126 3.14 22.48 20.36
C ALA A 126 4.15 21.67 19.53
N SER A 127 3.69 20.59 18.87
CA SER A 127 4.55 19.72 18.09
C SER A 127 4.98 20.37 16.77
N SER A 128 6.27 20.51 16.54
CA SER A 128 6.84 20.78 15.20
C SER A 128 6.87 19.49 14.39
N SER A 129 6.49 19.51 13.11
CA SER A 129 6.51 18.31 12.23
C SER A 129 7.90 17.86 11.80
N ASP A 130 8.93 18.67 12.03
CA ASP A 130 10.20 18.53 11.31
C ASP A 130 11.33 17.87 12.12
N VAL A 131 11.07 17.52 13.38
CA VAL A 131 12.06 16.89 14.27
C VAL A 131 12.41 15.46 13.82
N SER A 132 13.70 15.12 13.94
CA SER A 132 14.22 13.77 13.73
C SER A 132 14.87 13.24 15.01
N PHE A 133 14.34 12.15 15.56
CA PHE A 133 14.91 11.45 16.71
C PHE A 133 15.73 10.26 16.22
N THR A 134 16.99 10.18 16.63
CA THR A 134 17.88 9.05 16.30
C THR A 134 18.56 8.53 17.55
N PHE A 135 18.28 7.28 17.90
CA PHE A 135 18.97 6.51 18.93
C PHE A 135 19.94 5.54 18.25
N VAL A 136 21.21 5.57 18.64
CA VAL A 136 22.27 4.71 18.10
C VAL A 136 23.06 4.08 19.24
N ASN A 137 23.27 2.76 19.20
CA ASN A 137 24.07 2.04 20.20
C ASN A 137 23.62 2.33 21.65
N ALA A 138 22.33 2.55 21.87
CA ALA A 138 21.80 2.96 23.16
C ALA A 138 21.11 1.80 23.88
N THR A 139 21.16 1.80 25.21
CA THR A 139 20.34 0.93 26.05
C THR A 139 19.18 1.73 26.62
N ILE A 140 17.95 1.37 26.27
CA ILE A 140 16.73 2.04 26.73
C ILE A 140 15.92 1.04 27.54
N ALA A 141 15.87 1.17 28.86
CA ALA A 141 15.20 0.15 29.67
C ALA A 141 13.68 0.14 29.43
N SER A 142 13.04 1.31 29.31
CA SER A 142 11.63 1.39 28.90
C SER A 142 11.28 2.68 28.17
N ILE A 143 10.39 2.58 27.18
CA ILE A 143 9.63 3.71 26.63
C ILE A 143 8.25 3.65 27.27
N GLU A 144 7.95 4.61 28.13
CA GLU A 144 6.75 4.67 28.95
C GLU A 144 5.50 5.03 28.13
N PRO A 145 4.29 4.76 28.66
CA PRO A 145 3.05 5.19 28.02
C PRO A 145 3.08 6.67 27.67
N GLN A 146 2.59 7.01 26.48
CA GLN A 146 2.50 8.38 25.97
C GLN A 146 3.84 9.12 25.72
N ALA A 147 5.00 8.48 25.84
CA ALA A 147 6.31 9.13 25.65
C ALA A 147 6.46 9.88 24.30
N PHE A 148 5.88 9.33 23.24
CA PHE A 148 5.78 9.92 21.90
C PHE A 148 4.34 10.21 21.48
N ALA A 149 3.38 10.20 22.41
CA ALA A 149 1.98 10.42 22.05
C ALA A 149 1.77 11.86 21.58
N ASN A 150 0.91 12.02 20.57
CA ASN A 150 0.61 13.32 19.94
C ASN A 150 1.84 14.05 19.34
N ILE A 151 2.99 13.39 19.21
CA ILE A 151 4.15 13.96 18.54
C ILE A 151 3.99 13.79 17.02
N SER A 152 4.21 14.86 16.28
CA SER A 152 4.49 14.81 14.84
C SER A 152 6.01 14.87 14.68
N ALA A 153 6.63 13.89 14.03
CA ALA A 153 8.05 13.90 13.77
C ALA A 153 8.34 13.35 12.37
N ARG A 154 9.39 13.84 11.73
CA ARG A 154 9.79 13.33 10.43
C ARG A 154 10.38 11.94 10.55
N ILE A 155 11.30 11.74 11.47
CA ILE A 155 12.06 10.48 11.58
C ILE A 155 12.14 10.04 13.04
N LEU A 156 11.91 8.75 13.28
CA LEU A 156 12.28 8.05 14.51
C LEU A 156 13.15 6.84 14.14
N ASN A 157 14.44 6.91 14.44
CA ASN A 157 15.40 5.85 14.21
C ASN A 157 15.85 5.24 15.54
N VAL A 158 15.84 3.91 15.63
CA VAL A 158 16.39 3.12 16.74
C VAL A 158 17.34 2.11 16.11
N LEU A 159 18.65 2.34 16.24
CA LEU A 159 19.70 1.65 15.49
C LEU A 159 20.68 1.01 16.47
N SER A 160 20.93 -0.29 16.33
CA SER A 160 21.91 -1.00 17.16
C SER A 160 21.64 -0.86 18.67
N CYS A 161 20.36 -0.76 19.07
CA CYS A 161 19.98 -0.52 20.45
C CYS A 161 19.57 -1.81 21.18
N ALA A 162 19.57 -1.75 22.50
CA ALA A 162 18.84 -2.70 23.35
C ALA A 162 17.68 -1.96 24.03
N VAL A 163 16.47 -2.23 23.59
CA VAL A 163 15.23 -1.68 24.16
C VAL A 163 14.58 -2.75 25.01
N GLY A 164 14.32 -2.46 26.28
CA GLY A 164 13.56 -3.35 27.16
C GLY A 164 12.10 -3.40 26.72
N ARG A 165 11.29 -2.46 27.20
CA ARG A 165 9.84 -2.45 26.93
C ARG A 165 9.38 -1.21 26.19
N LEU A 166 8.64 -1.40 25.09
CA LEU A 166 7.83 -0.38 24.46
C LEU A 166 6.41 -0.47 25.03
N ASN A 167 6.09 0.37 26.03
CA ASN A 167 4.83 0.27 26.77
C ASN A 167 3.60 0.66 25.93
N ARG A 168 2.44 0.28 26.47
CA ARG A 168 1.13 0.59 25.91
C ARG A 168 0.98 2.08 25.63
N LEU A 169 0.46 2.42 24.45
CA LEU A 169 0.21 3.80 23.99
C LEU A 169 1.46 4.70 23.93
N ALA A 170 2.67 4.15 23.96
CA ALA A 170 3.88 4.98 23.94
C ALA A 170 3.96 5.92 22.72
N ALA A 171 3.40 5.54 21.57
CA ALA A 171 3.34 6.36 20.36
C ALA A 171 1.90 6.57 19.85
N SER A 172 0.90 6.59 20.74
CA SER A 172 -0.50 6.77 20.33
C SER A 172 -0.78 8.16 19.75
N ASN A 173 -1.67 8.27 18.76
CA ASN A 173 -2.02 9.54 18.08
C ASN A 173 -0.82 10.30 17.49
N SER A 174 0.32 9.62 17.30
CA SER A 174 1.52 10.21 16.73
C SER A 174 1.46 10.26 15.20
N ARG A 175 2.32 11.08 14.59
CA ARG A 175 2.53 11.14 13.14
C ARG A 175 4.02 11.02 12.82
N PHE A 176 4.38 10.01 12.04
CA PHE A 176 5.75 9.79 11.60
C PHE A 176 5.83 9.65 10.08
N ASP A 177 6.76 10.36 9.43
CA ASP A 177 7.08 10.05 8.02
C ASP A 177 7.87 8.73 7.92
N ARG A 178 8.80 8.49 8.85
CA ARG A 178 9.58 7.26 8.89
C ARG A 178 9.88 6.82 10.32
N VAL A 179 9.59 5.55 10.61
CA VAL A 179 10.07 4.84 11.79
C VAL A 179 11.01 3.71 11.31
N ARG A 180 12.22 3.65 11.85
CA ARG A 180 13.21 2.62 11.52
C ARG A 180 13.76 2.00 12.79
N ILE A 181 13.64 0.69 12.90
CA ILE A 181 14.26 -0.15 13.93
C ILE A 181 15.24 -1.07 13.21
N ALA A 182 16.54 -0.92 13.47
CA ALA A 182 17.56 -1.72 12.78
C ALA A 182 18.60 -2.26 13.76
N ASP A 183 19.07 -3.49 13.54
CA ASP A 183 20.11 -4.13 14.34
C ASP A 183 19.80 -4.09 15.86
N THR A 184 18.52 -4.06 16.21
CA THR A 184 18.05 -3.73 17.56
C THR A 184 17.41 -4.93 18.22
N HIS A 185 17.62 -5.07 19.53
CA HIS A 185 16.89 -6.00 20.37
C HIS A 185 15.73 -5.26 21.07
N VAL A 186 14.51 -5.77 20.98
CA VAL A 186 13.33 -5.26 21.69
C VAL A 186 12.73 -6.40 22.52
N ALA A 187 12.75 -6.29 23.85
CA ALA A 187 12.25 -7.37 24.70
C ALA A 187 10.72 -7.48 24.67
N SER A 188 9.99 -6.36 24.63
CA SER A 188 8.53 -6.43 24.40
C SER A 188 7.94 -5.18 23.75
N VAL A 189 6.92 -5.42 22.92
CA VAL A 189 6.06 -4.40 22.31
C VAL A 189 4.65 -4.59 22.83
N ASP A 190 4.17 -3.63 23.61
CA ASP A 190 2.86 -3.72 24.27
C ASP A 190 1.67 -3.42 23.36
N GLU A 191 0.49 -3.67 23.90
CA GLU A 191 -0.81 -3.32 23.31
C GLU A 191 -0.90 -1.83 22.98
N GLY A 192 -1.41 -1.51 21.79
CA GLY A 192 -1.71 -0.13 21.40
C GLY A 192 -0.50 0.79 21.28
N LEU A 193 0.73 0.28 21.12
CA LEU A 193 1.93 1.10 20.91
C LEU A 193 1.68 2.25 19.91
N PHE A 194 1.10 1.91 18.75
CA PHE A 194 0.81 2.83 17.65
C PHE A 194 -0.68 3.16 17.51
N GLN A 195 -1.43 3.09 18.61
CA GLN A 195 -2.88 3.28 18.56
C GLN A 195 -3.26 4.63 17.93
N ASP A 196 -4.14 4.60 16.93
CA ASP A 196 -4.64 5.80 16.22
C ASP A 196 -3.52 6.68 15.59
N SER A 197 -2.32 6.12 15.40
CA SER A 197 -1.18 6.83 14.80
C SER A 197 -1.19 6.77 13.27
N HIS A 198 -0.45 7.68 12.64
CA HIS A 198 -0.15 7.65 11.22
C HIS A 198 1.35 7.50 10.96
N VAL A 199 1.76 6.43 10.29
CA VAL A 199 3.15 6.18 9.94
C VAL A 199 3.27 5.97 8.43
N LYS A 200 3.99 6.84 7.73
CA LYS A 200 4.12 6.68 6.28
C LYS A 200 5.00 5.47 5.92
N ILE A 201 6.14 5.29 6.60
CA ILE A 201 7.04 4.14 6.41
C ILE A 201 7.50 3.59 7.77
N LEU A 202 7.24 2.31 8.04
CA LEU A 202 7.74 1.57 9.21
C LEU A 202 8.67 0.44 8.74
N THR A 203 9.93 0.48 9.15
CA THR A 203 10.94 -0.53 8.78
C THR A 203 11.53 -1.18 10.03
N VAL A 204 11.58 -2.52 10.04
CA VAL A 204 12.26 -3.33 11.05
C VAL A 204 13.25 -4.22 10.32
N SER A 205 14.54 -4.07 10.57
CA SER A 205 15.58 -4.82 9.83
C SER A 205 16.63 -5.43 10.74
N GLU A 206 17.02 -6.68 10.49
CA GLU A 206 18.10 -7.37 11.20
C GLU A 206 17.96 -7.26 12.74
N SER A 207 16.72 -7.24 13.22
CA SER A 207 16.35 -6.98 14.62
C SER A 207 15.68 -8.20 15.26
N ASN A 208 15.82 -8.35 16.58
CA ASN A 208 15.10 -9.34 17.37
C ASN A 208 14.00 -8.65 18.21
N ILE A 209 12.77 -9.12 18.09
CA ILE A 209 11.64 -8.71 18.93
C ILE A 209 11.14 -9.93 19.70
N ASP A 210 11.40 -10.01 21.00
CA ASP A 210 11.06 -11.24 21.75
C ASP A 210 9.53 -11.43 21.81
N GLN A 211 8.76 -10.35 22.03
CA GLN A 211 7.31 -10.42 22.10
C GLN A 211 6.61 -9.20 21.50
N LEU A 212 5.62 -9.45 20.64
CA LEU A 212 4.69 -8.48 20.10
C LEU A 212 3.27 -8.81 20.59
N LEU A 213 2.78 -8.03 21.55
CA LEU A 213 1.51 -8.28 22.25
C LEU A 213 0.26 -8.04 21.37
N PRO A 214 -0.94 -8.48 21.82
CA PRO A 214 -2.17 -8.22 21.09
C PRO A 214 -2.38 -6.72 20.86
N LEU A 215 -3.01 -6.36 19.74
CA LEU A 215 -3.45 -4.99 19.46
C LEU A 215 -2.33 -3.93 19.42
N SER A 216 -1.04 -4.30 19.30
CA SER A 216 0.08 -3.34 19.24
C SER A 216 -0.07 -2.28 18.13
N LEU A 217 -0.70 -2.64 17.00
CA LEU A 217 -0.96 -1.75 15.86
C LEU A 217 -2.44 -1.38 15.71
N GLN A 218 -3.23 -1.48 16.77
CA GLN A 218 -4.68 -1.26 16.68
C GLN A 218 -5.02 0.13 16.12
N ARG A 219 -5.79 0.17 15.02
CA ARG A 219 -6.20 1.41 14.33
C ARG A 219 -5.05 2.29 13.84
N ALA A 220 -3.82 1.76 13.78
CA ALA A 220 -2.72 2.45 13.14
C ALA A 220 -2.95 2.54 11.62
N SER A 221 -2.61 3.67 11.02
CA SER A 221 -2.62 3.89 9.57
C SER A 221 -1.19 3.91 9.06
N ILE A 222 -0.76 2.82 8.43
CA ILE A 222 0.61 2.62 7.94
C ILE A 222 0.62 2.59 6.41
N GLY A 223 1.45 3.43 5.79
CA GLY A 223 1.68 3.40 4.34
C GLY A 223 2.41 2.13 3.94
N GLU A 224 3.68 2.03 4.30
CA GLU A 224 4.54 0.89 4.00
C GLU A 224 5.12 0.32 5.29
N MET A 225 4.95 -0.98 5.52
CA MET A 225 5.56 -1.71 6.63
C MET A 225 6.44 -2.82 6.07
N GLU A 226 7.73 -2.80 6.42
CA GLU A 226 8.70 -3.82 6.01
C GLU A 226 9.41 -4.40 7.22
N VAL A 227 9.44 -5.74 7.30
CA VAL A 227 10.20 -6.48 8.31
C VAL A 227 11.14 -7.44 7.59
N THR A 228 12.45 -7.18 7.65
CA THR A 228 13.45 -7.88 6.84
C THR A 228 14.61 -8.44 7.68
N GLY A 229 14.92 -9.72 7.51
CA GLY A 229 16.06 -10.35 8.20
C GLY A 229 15.90 -10.42 9.73
N SER A 230 14.65 -10.36 10.21
CA SER A 230 14.35 -10.23 11.64
C SER A 230 13.87 -11.53 12.28
N GLU A 231 13.96 -11.57 13.60
CA GLU A 231 13.35 -12.59 14.43
C GLU A 231 12.24 -11.97 15.29
N ILE A 232 11.08 -12.63 15.32
CA ILE A 232 9.98 -12.32 16.24
C ILE A 232 9.75 -13.57 17.08
N GLY A 233 10.04 -13.51 18.38
CA GLY A 233 9.85 -14.63 19.30
C GLY A 233 8.38 -15.02 19.36
N VAL A 234 7.52 -14.10 19.80
CA VAL A 234 6.08 -14.31 19.91
C VAL A 234 5.31 -13.21 19.20
N LEU A 235 4.51 -13.57 18.21
CA LEU A 235 3.50 -12.74 17.58
C LEU A 235 2.13 -13.12 18.16
N GLU A 236 1.65 -12.38 19.16
CA GLU A 236 0.42 -12.73 19.86
C GLU A 236 -0.84 -12.63 18.98
N LYS A 237 -1.92 -13.25 19.47
CA LYS A 237 -3.23 -13.19 18.79
C LYS A 237 -3.65 -11.74 18.54
N HIS A 238 -4.20 -11.46 17.37
CA HIS A 238 -4.73 -10.13 17.00
C HIS A 238 -3.71 -8.98 17.07
N ALA A 239 -2.41 -9.23 16.98
CA ALA A 239 -1.40 -8.19 17.04
C ALA A 239 -1.62 -7.02 16.05
N LEU A 240 -2.09 -7.31 14.83
CA LEU A 240 -2.35 -6.31 13.79
C LEU A 240 -3.83 -5.95 13.65
N ARG A 241 -4.68 -6.33 14.61
CA ARG A 241 -6.13 -6.20 14.46
C ARG A 241 -6.58 -4.75 14.33
N GLY A 242 -7.39 -4.48 13.31
CA GLY A 242 -7.94 -3.16 13.03
C GLY A 242 -6.91 -2.16 12.48
N SER A 243 -5.69 -2.59 12.16
CA SER A 243 -4.71 -1.76 11.46
C SER A 243 -5.12 -1.56 10.00
N ARG A 244 -4.70 -0.43 9.42
CA ARG A 244 -4.80 -0.12 8.00
C ARG A 244 -3.41 -0.02 7.42
N ILE A 245 -3.00 -1.01 6.64
CA ILE A 245 -1.65 -1.08 6.08
C ILE A 245 -1.75 -1.13 4.56
N ARG A 246 -1.22 -0.13 3.85
CA ARG A 246 -1.26 -0.16 2.38
C ARG A 246 -0.35 -1.26 1.82
N ALA A 247 0.88 -1.42 2.32
CA ALA A 247 1.76 -2.52 1.94
C ALA A 247 2.49 -3.10 3.15
N LEU A 248 2.37 -4.42 3.37
CA LEU A 248 3.11 -5.17 4.38
C LEU A 248 4.03 -6.18 3.71
N THR A 249 5.34 -6.07 3.94
CA THR A 249 6.34 -7.02 3.46
C THR A 249 7.08 -7.66 4.63
N LEU A 250 7.06 -8.98 4.70
CA LEU A 250 7.91 -9.80 5.56
C LEU A 250 8.93 -10.51 4.66
N ARG A 251 10.22 -10.33 4.90
CA ARG A 251 11.27 -10.91 4.06
C ARG A 251 12.38 -11.53 4.89
N ARG A 252 12.67 -12.82 4.69
CA ARG A 252 13.72 -13.53 5.46
C ARG A 252 13.52 -13.38 6.98
N THR A 253 12.26 -13.40 7.41
CA THR A 253 11.88 -13.18 8.80
C THR A 253 11.43 -14.49 9.43
N THR A 254 11.89 -14.76 10.63
CA THR A 254 11.47 -15.91 11.44
C THR A 254 10.49 -15.45 12.51
N VAL A 255 9.33 -16.11 12.60
CA VAL A 255 8.38 -15.92 13.69
C VAL A 255 8.22 -17.24 14.42
N ASN A 256 8.71 -17.32 15.65
CA ASN A 256 8.83 -18.59 16.39
C ASN A 256 7.50 -19.09 16.97
N HIS A 257 6.60 -18.17 17.35
CA HIS A 257 5.27 -18.50 17.83
C HIS A 257 4.25 -17.45 17.39
N ILE A 258 3.34 -17.83 16.50
CA ILE A 258 2.23 -17.02 16.03
C ILE A 258 0.96 -17.48 16.77
N GLY A 259 0.31 -16.55 17.47
CA GLY A 259 -1.00 -16.72 18.06
C GLY A 259 -2.12 -16.73 17.01
N GLY A 260 -3.34 -17.03 17.43
CA GLY A 260 -4.49 -17.11 16.52
C GLY A 260 -4.83 -15.78 15.84
N GLU A 261 -5.10 -15.82 14.54
CA GLU A 261 -5.68 -14.73 13.75
C GLU A 261 -4.95 -13.37 13.91
N PRO A 262 -3.64 -13.30 13.60
CA PRO A 262 -2.85 -12.08 13.80
C PRO A 262 -3.36 -10.91 12.93
N PHE A 263 -3.98 -11.21 11.78
CA PHE A 263 -4.53 -10.25 10.82
C PHE A 263 -6.05 -10.03 10.96
N ALA A 264 -6.70 -10.50 12.03
CA ALA A 264 -8.14 -10.35 12.20
C ALA A 264 -8.58 -8.89 12.07
N LEU A 265 -9.48 -8.59 11.13
CA LEU A 265 -9.97 -7.23 10.85
C LEU A 265 -8.88 -6.23 10.43
N ALA A 266 -7.70 -6.69 10.01
CA ALA A 266 -6.69 -5.82 9.41
C ALA A 266 -7.06 -5.55 7.95
N GLU A 267 -6.96 -4.28 7.53
CA GLU A 267 -7.12 -3.85 6.14
C GLU A 267 -5.73 -3.74 5.52
N ILE A 268 -5.28 -4.80 4.83
CA ILE A 268 -3.94 -4.87 4.21
C ILE A 268 -4.07 -4.94 2.70
N ASN A 269 -3.78 -3.87 1.96
CA ASN A 269 -3.99 -3.91 0.50
C ASN A 269 -3.04 -4.88 -0.20
N GLU A 270 -1.75 -4.83 0.13
CA GLU A 270 -0.72 -5.73 -0.41
C GLU A 270 0.06 -6.40 0.73
N LEU A 271 0.04 -7.74 0.77
CA LEU A 271 0.79 -8.57 1.71
C LEU A 271 1.81 -9.43 0.97
N ARG A 272 3.09 -9.29 1.31
CA ARG A 272 4.19 -10.08 0.74
C ARG A 272 4.95 -10.80 1.86
N ILE A 273 5.11 -12.10 1.73
CA ILE A 273 5.82 -12.96 2.68
C ILE A 273 6.84 -13.77 1.87
N ILE A 274 8.13 -13.46 2.02
CA ILE A 274 9.17 -13.97 1.13
C ILE A 274 10.32 -14.58 1.94
N GLY A 275 10.55 -15.87 1.78
CA GLY A 275 11.67 -16.55 2.45
C GLY A 275 11.51 -16.59 3.97
N CYS A 276 10.28 -16.64 4.49
CA CYS A 276 10.03 -16.58 5.95
C CYS A 276 9.90 -17.98 6.57
N HIS A 277 10.03 -18.04 7.89
CA HIS A 277 9.72 -19.23 8.69
C HIS A 277 8.68 -18.87 9.75
N LEU A 278 7.44 -19.28 9.53
CA LEU A 278 6.29 -18.91 10.35
C LEU A 278 5.79 -20.13 11.14
N ARG A 279 5.83 -20.05 12.47
CA ARG A 279 5.57 -21.16 13.40
C ARG A 279 4.48 -20.79 14.39
N GLY A 280 3.67 -21.73 14.86
CA GLY A 280 2.66 -21.52 15.92
C GLY A 280 1.29 -22.08 15.56
N VAL A 281 0.55 -21.37 14.70
CA VAL A 281 -0.80 -21.78 14.27
C VAL A 281 -0.82 -22.30 12.83
N PRO A 282 -1.76 -23.21 12.48
CA PRO A 282 -1.96 -23.65 11.12
C PRO A 282 -2.26 -22.49 10.16
N ALA A 283 -1.83 -22.62 8.90
CA ALA A 283 -2.00 -21.58 7.88
C ALA A 283 -3.44 -21.07 7.70
N ARG A 284 -4.47 -21.91 7.89
CA ARG A 284 -5.88 -21.46 7.87
C ARG A 284 -6.11 -20.36 8.89
N THR A 285 -5.69 -20.59 10.12
CA THR A 285 -5.83 -19.66 11.25
C THR A 285 -4.96 -18.43 11.06
N LEU A 286 -3.76 -18.59 10.49
CA LEU A 286 -2.87 -17.48 10.16
C LEU A 286 -3.56 -16.44 9.26
N PHE A 287 -4.24 -16.89 8.20
CA PHE A 287 -4.88 -16.01 7.22
C PHE A 287 -6.38 -15.77 7.46
N THR A 288 -6.93 -16.22 8.59
CA THR A 288 -8.33 -15.99 8.92
C THR A 288 -8.60 -14.50 9.07
N GLY A 289 -9.63 -14.00 8.39
CA GLY A 289 -9.99 -12.59 8.39
C GLY A 289 -9.10 -11.69 7.54
N LEU A 290 -8.14 -12.24 6.78
CA LEU A 290 -7.32 -11.46 5.86
C LEU A 290 -8.17 -10.95 4.69
N THR A 291 -8.17 -9.64 4.48
CA THR A 291 -8.94 -8.97 3.41
C THR A 291 -8.08 -8.50 2.24
N SER A 292 -6.89 -9.08 2.07
CA SER A 292 -5.89 -8.52 1.17
C SER A 292 -6.23 -8.66 -0.31
N SER A 293 -6.07 -7.55 -1.04
CA SER A 293 -6.29 -7.52 -2.49
C SER A 293 -5.15 -8.21 -3.25
N ARG A 294 -3.92 -8.16 -2.73
CA ARG A 294 -2.73 -8.78 -3.31
C ARG A 294 -1.99 -9.54 -2.23
N LEU A 295 -1.79 -10.84 -2.44
CA LEU A 295 -1.07 -11.71 -1.53
C LEU A 295 0.07 -12.38 -2.30
N SER A 296 1.27 -12.37 -1.75
CA SER A 296 2.39 -13.14 -2.30
C SER A 296 3.07 -13.88 -1.17
N MET A 297 3.19 -15.19 -1.31
CA MET A 297 3.86 -16.04 -0.35
C MET A 297 4.84 -16.93 -1.09
N ILE A 298 6.13 -16.60 -1.00
CA ILE A 298 7.19 -17.20 -1.80
C ILE A 298 8.24 -17.80 -0.86
N ASN A 299 8.67 -19.03 -1.13
CA ASN A 299 9.74 -19.72 -0.41
C ASN A 299 9.57 -19.70 1.12
N THR A 300 8.32 -19.75 1.59
CA THR A 300 8.00 -19.61 3.01
C THR A 300 7.62 -20.96 3.63
N THR A 301 8.08 -21.21 4.86
CA THR A 301 7.67 -22.37 5.65
C THR A 301 6.56 -21.98 6.62
N VAL A 302 5.48 -22.75 6.67
CA VAL A 302 4.37 -22.57 7.64
C VAL A 302 4.00 -23.87 8.33
N ASP A 303 3.35 -23.77 9.49
CA ASP A 303 2.67 -24.90 10.11
C ASP A 303 1.38 -25.25 9.37
N CYS A 304 1.22 -26.52 9.05
CA CYS A 304 0.08 -27.05 8.28
C CYS A 304 -0.69 -28.07 9.12
N ASN A 305 -2.03 -28.01 9.02
CA ASN A 305 -2.90 -29.05 9.55
C ASN A 305 -2.92 -30.20 8.54
N PRO A 306 -2.51 -31.43 8.88
CA PRO A 306 -2.46 -32.54 7.93
C PRO A 306 -3.82 -32.84 7.28
N ASP A 307 -4.93 -32.55 7.95
CA ASP A 307 -6.28 -32.82 7.47
C ASP A 307 -6.88 -31.68 6.61
N ASP A 308 -6.24 -30.50 6.58
CA ASP A 308 -6.75 -29.34 5.83
C ASP A 308 -6.29 -29.34 4.38
N CYS A 309 -6.82 -30.29 3.61
CA CYS A 309 -6.48 -30.48 2.21
C CYS A 309 -6.59 -29.21 1.36
N GLN A 310 -7.53 -28.33 1.68
CA GLN A 310 -7.82 -27.12 0.91
C GLN A 310 -6.71 -26.08 1.02
N VAL A 311 -6.27 -25.77 2.25
CA VAL A 311 -5.20 -24.77 2.47
C VAL A 311 -3.86 -25.35 2.06
N ASN A 312 -3.59 -26.60 2.39
CA ASN A 312 -2.34 -27.26 2.02
C ASN A 312 -2.19 -27.35 0.50
N SER A 313 -3.27 -27.67 -0.23
CA SER A 313 -3.25 -27.64 -1.70
C SER A 313 -2.95 -26.24 -2.24
N LEU A 314 -3.49 -25.18 -1.64
CA LEU A 314 -3.20 -23.82 -2.10
C LEU A 314 -1.72 -23.45 -1.89
N LEU A 315 -1.16 -23.81 -0.74
CA LEU A 315 0.22 -23.47 -0.38
C LEU A 315 1.26 -24.27 -1.18
N LEU A 316 1.01 -25.57 -1.33
CA LEU A 316 1.98 -26.52 -1.89
C LEU A 316 1.77 -26.78 -3.39
N ASN A 317 0.52 -26.73 -3.86
CA ASN A 317 0.14 -27.00 -5.25
C ASN A 317 -0.77 -25.87 -5.83
N PRO A 318 -0.30 -24.61 -5.81
CA PRO A 318 -1.08 -23.47 -6.24
C PRO A 318 -1.45 -23.53 -7.74
N PRO A 319 -2.51 -22.81 -8.15
CA PRO A 319 -2.82 -22.61 -9.55
C PRO A 319 -1.64 -21.96 -10.28
N ARG A 320 -1.35 -22.40 -11.52
CA ARG A 320 -0.21 -21.90 -12.32
C ARG A 320 -0.46 -20.55 -13.00
N HIS A 321 -1.51 -19.85 -12.61
CA HIS A 321 -1.91 -18.59 -13.25
C HIS A 321 -1.25 -17.39 -12.56
N ASP A 322 -0.99 -16.31 -13.30
CA ASP A 322 -0.58 -15.03 -12.74
C ASP A 322 -1.79 -14.34 -12.07
N LEU A 323 -1.95 -14.60 -10.78
CA LEU A 323 -3.05 -14.14 -9.95
C LEU A 323 -2.58 -13.02 -9.01
N LEU A 324 -3.53 -12.23 -8.50
CA LEU A 324 -3.20 -11.30 -7.40
C LEU A 324 -2.75 -12.03 -6.13
N TRP A 325 -3.09 -13.31 -6.00
CA TRP A 325 -2.62 -14.20 -4.93
C TRP A 325 -1.62 -15.20 -5.51
N THR A 326 -0.35 -15.04 -5.19
CA THR A 326 0.76 -15.88 -5.67
C THR A 326 1.32 -16.72 -4.53
N PHE A 327 1.49 -18.02 -4.78
CA PHE A 327 2.14 -18.94 -3.87
C PHE A 327 3.20 -19.69 -4.66
N GLU A 328 4.44 -19.74 -4.17
CA GLU A 328 5.54 -20.36 -4.89
C GLU A 328 6.58 -20.91 -3.93
N GLY A 329 7.05 -22.14 -4.13
CA GLY A 329 8.16 -22.71 -3.36
C GLY A 329 7.92 -22.83 -1.85
N ASN A 330 6.67 -22.78 -1.39
CA ASN A 330 6.34 -22.88 0.02
C ASN A 330 6.46 -24.32 0.52
N SER A 331 6.69 -24.47 1.81
CA SER A 331 6.77 -25.77 2.48
C SER A 331 5.91 -25.82 3.73
N CYS A 332 5.45 -27.03 4.06
CA CYS A 332 4.63 -27.30 5.23
C CYS A 332 5.44 -28.03 6.29
N ARG A 333 5.34 -27.55 7.52
CA ARG A 333 5.75 -28.28 8.72
C ARG A 333 4.50 -28.82 9.41
N THR A 334 4.49 -30.10 9.73
CA THR A 334 3.47 -30.68 10.60
C THR A 334 3.94 -30.54 12.05
N PRO A 335 3.15 -29.95 12.96
CA PRO A 335 3.49 -29.96 14.38
C PRO A 335 3.66 -31.42 14.82
N SER A 336 4.79 -31.71 15.47
CA SER A 336 5.26 -33.07 15.78
C SER A 336 4.22 -33.89 16.54
N SER A 337 3.37 -34.63 15.84
CA SER A 337 2.76 -35.84 16.39
C SER A 337 3.86 -36.90 16.49
N ASN A 338 4.02 -37.51 17.66
CA ASN A 338 4.99 -38.55 18.00
C ASN A 338 5.62 -39.26 16.78
N ALA A 339 6.95 -39.26 16.74
CA ALA A 339 7.83 -39.61 15.61
C ALA A 339 7.63 -40.99 14.94
N SER A 340 6.64 -41.79 15.36
CA SER A 340 6.32 -43.09 14.80
C SER A 340 5.36 -43.04 13.59
N ASN A 341 4.55 -41.99 13.42
CA ASN A 341 3.64 -41.87 12.26
C ASN A 341 3.72 -40.46 11.64
N LYS A 342 4.62 -40.26 10.67
CA LYS A 342 4.57 -39.08 9.80
C LYS A 342 3.26 -39.14 9.01
N THR A 343 2.24 -38.42 9.46
CA THR A 343 1.01 -38.23 8.71
C THR A 343 1.34 -37.40 7.47
N GLU A 344 1.11 -38.00 6.30
CA GLU A 344 1.25 -37.30 5.03
C GLU A 344 0.26 -36.13 5.00
N VAL A 345 0.74 -34.94 4.66
CA VAL A 345 -0.09 -33.73 4.57
C VAL A 345 -1.06 -33.91 3.41
N CYS A 346 -2.37 -33.84 3.68
CA CYS A 346 -3.35 -33.92 2.61
C CYS A 346 -3.19 -32.72 1.66
N THR A 347 -3.07 -33.00 0.36
CA THR A 347 -2.93 -31.97 -0.69
C THR A 347 -3.98 -32.08 -1.79
N ARG A 348 -4.98 -32.96 -1.60
CA ARG A 348 -6.06 -33.19 -2.57
C ARG A 348 -7.30 -32.38 -2.18
N PRO A 349 -7.53 -31.21 -2.80
CA PRO A 349 -8.69 -30.39 -2.49
C PRO A 349 -9.99 -31.06 -2.91
N ALA A 350 -11.10 -30.63 -2.32
CA ALA A 350 -12.43 -31.08 -2.71
C ALA A 350 -12.73 -30.64 -4.16
N VAL A 351 -13.39 -31.53 -4.90
CA VAL A 351 -13.87 -31.27 -6.26
C VAL A 351 -15.39 -31.22 -6.24
N THR A 352 -15.96 -30.19 -6.86
CA THR A 352 -17.41 -30.03 -6.98
C THR A 352 -17.83 -29.90 -8.43
N HIS A 353 -18.94 -30.52 -8.80
CA HIS A 353 -19.52 -30.45 -10.14
C HIS A 353 -20.84 -29.70 -10.07
N THR A 354 -20.88 -28.49 -10.63
CA THR A 354 -22.06 -27.61 -10.56
C THR A 354 -22.13 -26.73 -11.79
N SER A 355 -23.32 -26.54 -12.35
CA SER A 355 -23.57 -25.56 -13.42
C SER A 355 -22.71 -25.74 -14.68
N GLY A 356 -22.40 -26.99 -15.05
CA GLY A 356 -21.52 -27.31 -16.19
C GLY A 356 -20.02 -27.07 -15.92
N LEU A 357 -19.64 -26.83 -14.67
CA LEU A 357 -18.26 -26.63 -14.24
C LEU A 357 -17.82 -27.73 -13.27
N THR A 358 -16.58 -28.15 -13.43
CA THR A 358 -15.84 -28.94 -12.44
C THR A 358 -14.84 -28.03 -11.74
N CYS A 359 -15.04 -27.81 -10.44
CA CYS A 359 -14.28 -26.86 -9.65
C CYS A 359 -13.45 -27.55 -8.57
N ARG A 360 -12.16 -27.21 -8.53
CA ARG A 360 -11.21 -27.58 -7.48
C ARG A 360 -11.18 -26.47 -6.42
N LEU A 361 -11.56 -26.79 -5.18
CA LEU A 361 -11.70 -25.81 -4.09
C LEU A 361 -10.48 -25.78 -3.18
N SER A 362 -9.69 -24.72 -3.26
CA SER A 362 -8.47 -24.50 -2.47
C SER A 362 -8.65 -23.28 -1.55
N TRP A 363 -9.33 -23.50 -0.43
CA TRP A 363 -9.64 -22.51 0.62
C TRP A 363 -10.39 -21.29 0.09
N ALA A 364 -9.68 -20.19 -0.20
CA ALA A 364 -10.25 -18.95 -0.72
C ALA A 364 -10.28 -18.88 -2.26
N VAL A 365 -9.77 -19.92 -2.94
CA VAL A 365 -9.64 -19.98 -4.40
C VAL A 365 -10.42 -21.17 -4.94
N ALA A 366 -11.26 -20.94 -5.96
CA ALA A 366 -11.85 -22.00 -6.77
C ALA A 366 -11.28 -21.97 -8.18
N GLU A 367 -10.74 -23.09 -8.63
CA GLU A 367 -10.25 -23.29 -9.99
C GLU A 367 -11.22 -24.20 -10.74
N CYS A 368 -11.93 -23.64 -11.72
CA CYS A 368 -13.00 -24.31 -12.43
C CYS A 368 -12.67 -24.48 -13.91
N VAL A 369 -13.02 -25.64 -14.45
CA VAL A 369 -13.00 -25.93 -15.89
C VAL A 369 -14.39 -26.35 -16.36
N CYS A 370 -14.74 -26.02 -17.60
CA CYS A 370 -16.01 -26.48 -18.16
C CYS A 370 -16.00 -27.99 -18.42
N SER A 371 -17.02 -28.67 -17.91
CA SER A 371 -17.30 -30.08 -18.21
C SER A 371 -18.37 -30.25 -19.30
N GLU A 372 -19.09 -29.19 -19.63
CA GLU A 372 -20.14 -29.15 -20.64
C GLU A 372 -19.88 -28.00 -21.64
N SER A 373 -20.55 -28.03 -22.80
CA SER A 373 -20.42 -26.97 -23.82
C SER A 373 -20.94 -25.62 -23.36
N SER A 374 -21.90 -25.60 -22.42
CA SER A 374 -22.40 -24.38 -21.80
C SER A 374 -22.36 -24.49 -20.28
N ALA A 375 -21.81 -23.46 -19.64
CA ALA A 375 -21.68 -23.40 -18.20
C ALA A 375 -22.14 -22.05 -17.65
N SER A 376 -22.42 -22.01 -16.35
CA SER A 376 -22.69 -20.76 -15.63
C SER A 376 -21.88 -20.65 -14.35
N LEU A 377 -21.49 -19.42 -14.01
CA LEU A 377 -20.72 -19.15 -12.80
C LEU A 377 -21.48 -19.69 -11.57
N PRO A 378 -20.89 -20.59 -10.75
CA PRO A 378 -21.59 -21.20 -9.63
C PRO A 378 -21.56 -20.25 -8.42
N ALA A 379 -22.52 -20.44 -7.52
CA ALA A 379 -22.52 -19.72 -6.25
C ALA A 379 -21.53 -20.42 -5.28
N LEU A 380 -20.29 -19.94 -5.24
CA LEU A 380 -19.23 -20.48 -4.39
C LEU A 380 -18.89 -19.50 -3.27
N ASN A 381 -18.68 -20.00 -2.06
CA ASN A 381 -18.22 -19.19 -0.92
C ASN A 381 -16.69 -19.07 -0.92
N VAL A 382 -16.15 -18.43 -1.94
CA VAL A 382 -14.70 -18.22 -2.14
C VAL A 382 -14.43 -16.77 -2.55
N THR A 383 -13.22 -16.30 -2.27
CA THR A 383 -12.79 -14.94 -2.59
C THR A 383 -12.40 -14.80 -4.05
N ILE A 384 -11.72 -15.81 -4.60
CA ILE A 384 -11.17 -15.82 -5.96
C ILE A 384 -11.78 -16.97 -6.73
N VAL A 385 -12.34 -16.68 -7.91
CA VAL A 385 -12.80 -17.71 -8.85
C VAL A 385 -12.00 -17.60 -10.14
N ILE A 386 -11.47 -18.74 -10.58
CA ILE A 386 -10.77 -18.90 -11.86
C ILE A 386 -11.63 -19.83 -12.70
N VAL A 387 -12.00 -19.42 -13.90
CA VAL A 387 -12.76 -20.26 -14.84
C VAL A 387 -11.99 -20.33 -16.16
N GLY A 388 -11.72 -21.55 -16.60
CA GLY A 388 -11.00 -21.84 -17.83
C GLY A 388 -11.75 -22.78 -18.77
N ASP A 389 -11.34 -22.75 -20.04
CA ASP A 389 -11.58 -23.82 -21.02
C ASP A 389 -13.06 -24.10 -21.30
N CYS A 390 -13.82 -23.03 -21.50
CA CYS A 390 -15.25 -23.09 -21.77
C CYS A 390 -15.58 -22.69 -23.20
N GLU A 391 -16.43 -23.47 -23.87
CA GLU A 391 -17.02 -23.05 -25.15
C GLU A 391 -17.99 -21.88 -24.93
N HIS A 392 -18.92 -22.02 -23.98
CA HIS A 392 -19.85 -20.95 -23.59
C HIS A 392 -19.94 -20.80 -22.07
N LEU A 393 -19.62 -19.61 -21.54
CA LEU A 393 -19.78 -19.27 -20.13
C LEU A 393 -20.80 -18.14 -19.95
N LYS A 394 -21.74 -18.32 -19.02
CA LYS A 394 -22.65 -17.27 -18.55
C LYS A 394 -22.27 -16.80 -17.15
N VAL A 395 -21.95 -15.51 -17.03
CA VAL A 395 -21.72 -14.87 -15.73
C VAL A 395 -23.02 -14.21 -15.29
N THR A 396 -23.66 -14.79 -14.28
CA THR A 396 -24.91 -14.27 -13.70
C THR A 396 -24.79 -14.29 -12.20
N SER A 397 -24.91 -13.10 -11.59
CA SER A 397 -24.84 -12.94 -10.14
C SER A 397 -25.89 -13.78 -9.43
N LYS A 398 -25.42 -14.72 -8.60
CA LYS A 398 -26.21 -15.41 -7.56
C LYS A 398 -25.65 -14.98 -6.20
N ARG A 399 -26.38 -15.25 -5.11
CA ARG A 399 -26.12 -14.72 -3.75
C ARG A 399 -24.69 -14.89 -3.19
N ALA A 400 -23.83 -15.72 -3.78
CA ALA A 400 -22.42 -15.84 -3.39
C ALA A 400 -21.53 -15.05 -4.36
N SER A 401 -20.66 -14.21 -3.81
CA SER A 401 -20.08 -13.10 -4.57
C SER A 401 -18.56 -13.02 -4.35
N PRO A 402 -17.74 -13.58 -5.25
CA PRO A 402 -16.29 -13.44 -5.18
C PRO A 402 -15.85 -11.97 -5.27
N SER A 403 -14.66 -11.66 -4.76
CA SER A 403 -14.05 -10.35 -4.92
C SER A 403 -13.16 -10.27 -6.16
N ALA A 404 -12.67 -11.41 -6.67
CA ALA A 404 -11.91 -11.48 -7.91
C ALA A 404 -12.37 -12.61 -8.82
N LEU A 405 -12.50 -12.31 -10.12
CA LEU A 405 -12.86 -13.27 -11.16
C LEU A 405 -11.80 -13.25 -12.27
N TYR A 406 -11.29 -14.43 -12.60
CA TYR A 406 -10.31 -14.65 -13.66
C TYR A 406 -10.90 -15.60 -14.70
N LEU A 407 -10.91 -15.18 -15.96
CA LEU A 407 -11.49 -15.94 -17.07
C LEU A 407 -10.42 -16.24 -18.12
N PHE A 408 -10.28 -17.51 -18.51
CA PHE A 408 -9.25 -17.96 -19.44
C PHE A 408 -9.84 -18.80 -20.57
N ARG A 409 -9.43 -18.51 -21.82
CA ARG A 409 -9.74 -19.36 -22.99
C ARG A 409 -11.23 -19.66 -23.15
N ILE A 410 -12.08 -18.63 -23.02
CA ILE A 410 -13.53 -18.76 -23.11
C ILE A 410 -13.99 -18.43 -24.54
N GLY A 411 -14.54 -19.43 -25.25
CA GLY A 411 -15.03 -19.33 -26.62
C GLY A 411 -16.12 -18.26 -26.80
N ARG A 412 -17.04 -18.14 -25.84
CA ARG A 412 -18.01 -17.05 -25.69
C ARG A 412 -18.36 -16.85 -24.21
N CYS A 413 -18.18 -15.64 -23.70
CA CYS A 413 -18.49 -15.25 -22.33
C CYS A 413 -19.60 -14.19 -22.32
N ASP A 414 -20.81 -14.57 -21.92
CA ASP A 414 -21.94 -13.66 -21.73
C ASP A 414 -21.97 -13.18 -20.27
N VAL A 415 -21.58 -11.92 -20.03
CA VAL A 415 -21.68 -11.27 -18.72
C VAL A 415 -23.04 -10.61 -18.62
N ILE A 416 -23.97 -11.28 -17.93
CA ILE A 416 -25.36 -10.85 -17.76
C ILE A 416 -25.48 -9.93 -16.54
N SER A 417 -24.87 -10.33 -15.41
CA SER A 417 -24.83 -9.56 -14.17
C SER A 417 -23.62 -9.99 -13.36
N MET A 418 -22.80 -9.03 -12.96
CA MET A 418 -21.62 -9.23 -12.12
C MET A 418 -21.99 -9.11 -10.64
N PRO A 419 -21.41 -9.92 -9.74
CA PRO A 419 -21.57 -9.71 -8.31
C PRO A 419 -21.07 -8.33 -7.88
N THR A 420 -21.80 -7.65 -6.99
CA THR A 420 -21.49 -6.28 -6.55
C THR A 420 -20.19 -6.19 -5.74
N THR A 421 -19.73 -7.31 -5.16
CA THR A 421 -18.47 -7.41 -4.41
C THR A 421 -17.23 -7.53 -5.30
N ILE A 422 -17.38 -7.75 -6.60
CA ILE A 422 -16.22 -7.87 -7.51
C ILE A 422 -15.43 -6.57 -7.51
N ARG A 423 -14.16 -6.69 -7.13
CA ARG A 423 -13.14 -5.63 -7.20
C ARG A 423 -12.17 -5.86 -8.35
N THR A 424 -11.93 -7.10 -8.75
CA THR A 424 -11.01 -7.45 -9.83
C THR A 424 -11.67 -8.36 -10.85
N LEU A 425 -11.59 -7.99 -12.13
CA LEU A 425 -11.94 -8.84 -13.26
C LEU A 425 -10.75 -8.93 -14.22
N LYS A 426 -10.22 -10.13 -14.45
CA LYS A 426 -9.19 -10.36 -15.48
C LYS A 426 -9.69 -11.36 -16.50
N VAL A 427 -9.56 -11.03 -17.78
CA VAL A 427 -10.00 -11.88 -18.89
C VAL A 427 -8.87 -12.06 -19.89
N TYR A 428 -8.61 -13.32 -20.23
CA TYR A 428 -7.51 -13.74 -21.09
C TYR A 428 -8.00 -14.63 -22.21
N HIS A 429 -7.54 -14.40 -23.45
CA HIS A 429 -7.79 -15.28 -24.60
C HIS A 429 -9.26 -15.64 -24.80
N SER A 430 -10.16 -14.67 -24.61
CA SER A 430 -11.60 -14.94 -24.56
C SER A 430 -12.41 -14.00 -25.46
N ASN A 431 -13.65 -14.40 -25.75
CA ASN A 431 -14.62 -13.57 -26.46
C ASN A 431 -15.72 -13.10 -25.49
N VAL A 432 -15.85 -11.79 -25.26
CA VAL A 432 -16.73 -11.24 -24.22
C VAL A 432 -17.91 -10.48 -24.82
N VAL A 433 -19.08 -10.71 -24.25
CA VAL A 433 -20.32 -9.96 -24.50
C VAL A 433 -20.83 -9.44 -23.16
N LEU A 434 -20.90 -8.11 -23.01
CA LEU A 434 -21.47 -7.46 -21.83
C LEU A 434 -22.91 -7.04 -22.12
N HIS A 435 -23.84 -7.52 -21.29
CA HIS A 435 -25.27 -7.23 -21.41
C HIS A 435 -25.67 -5.96 -20.64
N ARG A 436 -26.92 -5.53 -20.85
CA ARG A 436 -27.50 -4.37 -20.18
C ARG A 436 -27.49 -4.58 -18.66
N MET A 437 -27.09 -3.56 -17.90
CA MET A 437 -26.95 -3.57 -16.43
C MET A 437 -25.93 -4.59 -15.89
N ALA A 438 -25.01 -5.11 -16.72
CA ALA A 438 -24.12 -6.18 -16.27
C ALA A 438 -23.19 -5.78 -15.11
N MET A 439 -22.89 -4.48 -14.93
CA MET A 439 -21.97 -3.96 -13.90
C MET A 439 -22.61 -2.86 -13.03
N GLU A 440 -23.94 -2.88 -12.89
CA GLU A 440 -24.68 -1.85 -12.15
C GLU A 440 -24.24 -1.72 -10.68
N GLY A 441 -23.90 -0.49 -10.27
CA GLY A 441 -23.56 -0.16 -8.87
C GLY A 441 -22.22 -0.74 -8.38
N ASN A 442 -21.41 -1.33 -9.26
CA ASN A 442 -20.11 -1.87 -8.90
C ASN A 442 -19.07 -0.75 -8.65
N HIS A 443 -18.18 -0.98 -7.69
CA HIS A 443 -16.89 -0.29 -7.59
C HIS A 443 -15.77 -1.31 -7.83
N ILE A 444 -15.13 -1.24 -8.99
CA ILE A 444 -14.15 -2.21 -9.48
C ILE A 444 -12.78 -1.55 -9.46
N SER A 445 -11.86 -2.08 -8.66
CA SER A 445 -10.49 -1.57 -8.61
C SER A 445 -9.74 -1.83 -9.92
N MET A 446 -9.93 -3.01 -10.54
CA MET A 446 -9.24 -3.35 -11.78
C MET A 446 -10.07 -4.19 -12.74
N ILE A 447 -10.09 -3.79 -14.01
CA ILE A 447 -10.48 -4.63 -15.15
C ILE A 447 -9.28 -4.78 -16.07
N ALA A 448 -8.85 -6.02 -16.32
CA ALA A 448 -7.76 -6.31 -17.26
C ALA A 448 -8.23 -7.25 -18.37
N LEU A 449 -8.06 -6.85 -19.63
CA LEU A 449 -8.38 -7.63 -20.82
C LEU A 449 -7.09 -7.87 -21.61
N SER A 450 -6.71 -9.12 -21.80
CA SER A 450 -5.52 -9.49 -22.57
C SER A 450 -5.87 -10.52 -23.63
N HIS A 451 -5.43 -10.31 -24.87
CA HIS A 451 -5.74 -11.22 -26.00
C HIS A 451 -7.24 -11.52 -26.11
N THR A 452 -8.08 -10.52 -25.82
CA THR A 452 -9.52 -10.68 -25.64
C THR A 452 -10.27 -9.88 -26.70
N THR A 453 -11.33 -10.47 -27.25
CA THR A 453 -12.24 -9.78 -28.17
C THR A 453 -13.52 -9.44 -27.45
N VAL A 454 -13.76 -8.14 -27.20
CA VAL A 454 -15.04 -7.66 -26.71
C VAL A 454 -15.94 -7.39 -27.90
N HIS A 455 -16.82 -8.36 -28.19
CA HIS A 455 -17.70 -8.34 -29.36
C HIS A 455 -18.79 -7.30 -29.24
N LYS A 456 -19.35 -7.15 -28.04
CA LYS A 456 -20.48 -6.26 -27.78
C LYS A 456 -20.49 -5.80 -26.33
N VAL A 457 -20.68 -4.50 -26.15
CA VAL A 457 -21.08 -3.88 -24.87
C VAL A 457 -22.42 -3.21 -25.09
N ALA A 458 -23.45 -3.70 -24.41
CA ALA A 458 -24.82 -3.22 -24.54
C ALA A 458 -25.02 -1.80 -23.96
N PRO A 459 -26.11 -1.09 -24.32
CA PRO A 459 -26.51 0.14 -23.62
C PRO A 459 -26.63 -0.10 -22.11
N ASN A 460 -26.31 0.91 -21.30
CA ASN A 460 -26.41 0.87 -19.85
C ASN A 460 -25.73 -0.36 -19.20
N THR A 461 -24.60 -0.82 -19.76
CA THR A 461 -23.81 -1.90 -19.16
C THR A 461 -23.22 -1.45 -17.82
N PHE A 462 -22.71 -0.21 -17.78
CA PHE A 462 -22.12 0.43 -16.61
C PHE A 462 -23.05 1.55 -16.15
N VAL A 463 -23.75 1.34 -15.04
CA VAL A 463 -24.68 2.30 -14.44
C VAL A 463 -24.24 2.54 -13.01
N ASN A 464 -23.92 3.79 -12.67
CA ASN A 464 -23.34 4.16 -11.36
C ASN A 464 -22.09 3.31 -11.02
N THR A 465 -21.31 2.94 -12.03
CA THR A 465 -20.12 2.11 -11.87
C THR A 465 -18.88 2.98 -11.75
N THR A 466 -17.99 2.64 -10.83
CA THR A 466 -16.66 3.26 -10.74
C THR A 466 -15.60 2.21 -11.02
N ILE A 467 -14.63 2.55 -11.88
CA ILE A 467 -13.50 1.70 -12.22
C ILE A 467 -12.23 2.49 -11.97
N ASP A 468 -11.36 2.01 -11.06
CA ASP A 468 -10.11 2.73 -10.78
C ASP A 468 -9.13 2.54 -11.95
N GLU A 469 -8.98 1.31 -12.42
CA GLU A 469 -8.06 0.97 -13.50
C GLU A 469 -8.67 0.01 -14.54
N LEU A 470 -8.60 0.40 -15.83
CA LEU A 470 -8.94 -0.43 -16.98
C LEU A 470 -7.70 -0.64 -17.85
N ILE A 471 -7.26 -1.88 -18.01
CA ILE A 471 -6.10 -2.25 -18.83
C ILE A 471 -6.58 -3.15 -19.98
N VAL A 472 -6.23 -2.78 -21.21
CA VAL A 472 -6.59 -3.52 -22.43
C VAL A 472 -5.35 -3.72 -23.28
N GLY A 473 -4.85 -4.96 -23.34
CA GLY A 473 -3.62 -5.32 -24.05
C GLY A 473 -3.89 -6.37 -25.14
N ASN A 474 -3.29 -6.21 -26.33
CA ASN A 474 -3.41 -7.19 -27.43
C ASN A 474 -4.87 -7.60 -27.73
N SER A 475 -5.81 -6.65 -27.58
CA SER A 475 -7.25 -6.94 -27.53
C SER A 475 -8.03 -6.12 -28.55
N SER A 476 -9.25 -6.55 -28.88
CA SER A 476 -10.14 -5.84 -29.80
C SER A 476 -11.44 -5.45 -29.11
N LEU A 477 -11.72 -4.15 -29.03
CA LEU A 477 -12.99 -3.61 -28.55
C LEU A 477 -13.85 -3.21 -29.75
N ALA A 478 -14.63 -4.16 -30.27
CA ALA A 478 -15.29 -3.99 -31.57
C ALA A 478 -16.51 -3.08 -31.51
N ASN A 479 -17.50 -3.41 -30.66
CA ASN A 479 -18.77 -2.71 -30.60
C ASN A 479 -19.10 -2.27 -29.17
N TRP A 480 -18.78 -1.02 -28.85
CA TRP A 480 -19.10 -0.42 -27.57
C TRP A 480 -20.25 0.58 -27.72
N HIS A 481 -21.39 0.30 -27.09
CA HIS A 481 -22.59 1.13 -27.30
C HIS A 481 -22.35 2.60 -26.85
N PRO A 482 -22.84 3.61 -27.60
CA PRO A 482 -22.68 5.03 -27.24
C PRO A 482 -23.26 5.42 -25.87
N GLU A 483 -24.16 4.61 -25.33
CA GLU A 483 -24.80 4.78 -24.01
C GLU A 483 -24.42 3.66 -23.03
N ALA A 484 -23.32 2.95 -23.28
CA ALA A 484 -22.90 1.85 -22.41
C ALA A 484 -22.53 2.31 -20.99
N ALA A 485 -22.05 3.54 -20.82
CA ALA A 485 -21.65 4.12 -19.54
C ALA A 485 -22.57 5.29 -19.16
N HIS A 486 -23.36 5.12 -18.10
CA HIS A 486 -24.25 6.13 -17.54
C HIS A 486 -23.85 6.42 -16.10
N ARG A 487 -23.61 7.70 -15.76
CA ARG A 487 -23.17 8.15 -14.42
C ARG A 487 -22.00 7.31 -13.86
N SER A 488 -21.12 6.89 -14.76
CA SER A 488 -20.01 5.99 -14.45
C SER A 488 -18.69 6.69 -14.73
N ALA A 489 -17.68 6.37 -13.93
CA ALA A 489 -16.35 6.98 -13.99
C ALA A 489 -15.26 5.91 -14.08
N ILE A 490 -14.29 6.14 -14.95
CA ILE A 490 -13.07 5.36 -15.09
C ILE A 490 -11.91 6.30 -14.76
N TYR A 491 -11.14 6.02 -13.71
CA TYR A 491 -10.08 6.92 -13.29
C TYR A 491 -8.88 6.83 -14.24
N HIS A 492 -8.38 5.62 -14.49
CA HIS A 492 -7.29 5.34 -15.41
C HIS A 492 -7.67 4.27 -16.44
N ALA A 493 -7.44 4.54 -17.73
CA ALA A 493 -7.59 3.56 -18.80
C ALA A 493 -6.32 3.48 -19.64
N ALA A 494 -5.75 2.28 -19.77
CA ALA A 494 -4.54 2.00 -20.53
C ALA A 494 -4.84 0.99 -21.64
N PHE A 495 -4.49 1.35 -22.88
CA PHE A 495 -4.67 0.53 -24.07
C PHE A 495 -3.32 0.31 -24.74
N ALA A 496 -2.94 -0.94 -24.96
CA ALA A 496 -1.68 -1.32 -25.59
C ALA A 496 -1.92 -2.37 -26.68
N ASP A 497 -1.30 -2.19 -27.85
CA ASP A 497 -1.33 -3.16 -28.95
C ASP A 497 -2.76 -3.61 -29.32
N SER A 498 -3.72 -2.68 -29.25
CA SER A 498 -5.15 -3.01 -29.27
C SER A 498 -5.89 -2.35 -30.43
N LYS A 499 -7.02 -2.93 -30.83
CA LYS A 499 -7.94 -2.36 -31.82
C LYS A 499 -9.16 -1.78 -31.11
N LEU A 500 -9.31 -0.46 -31.17
CA LEU A 500 -10.40 0.28 -30.53
C LEU A 500 -11.41 0.70 -31.60
N GLY A 501 -12.61 0.12 -31.55
CA GLY A 501 -13.73 0.48 -32.41
C GLY A 501 -14.41 1.78 -32.00
N VAL A 502 -15.73 1.80 -32.07
CA VAL A 502 -16.51 2.96 -31.58
C VAL A 502 -16.58 2.90 -30.06
N VAL A 503 -15.69 3.58 -29.35
CA VAL A 503 -15.55 3.56 -27.88
C VAL A 503 -15.89 4.90 -27.20
N LYS A 504 -16.81 5.68 -27.80
CA LYS A 504 -17.13 7.06 -27.39
C LYS A 504 -17.49 7.22 -25.91
N SER A 505 -18.37 6.35 -25.38
CA SER A 505 -18.80 6.43 -23.97
C SER A 505 -17.71 5.99 -23.00
N LEU A 506 -16.89 5.00 -23.36
CA LEU A 506 -15.73 4.58 -22.58
C LEU A 506 -14.76 5.75 -22.37
N LEU A 507 -14.39 6.43 -23.45
CA LEU A 507 -13.46 7.55 -23.40
C LEU A 507 -14.04 8.74 -22.63
N ARG A 508 -15.34 9.03 -22.78
CA ARG A 508 -16.03 10.09 -22.05
C ARG A 508 -16.09 9.87 -20.55
N SER A 509 -16.21 8.61 -20.12
CA SER A 509 -16.19 8.25 -18.71
C SER A 509 -14.78 8.19 -18.14
N SER A 510 -13.73 8.30 -18.96
CA SER A 510 -12.34 8.15 -18.53
C SER A 510 -11.67 9.50 -18.19
N SER A 511 -11.01 9.57 -17.03
CA SER A 511 -10.29 10.78 -16.58
C SER A 511 -8.87 10.86 -17.14
N ARG A 512 -8.13 9.74 -17.08
CA ARG A 512 -6.77 9.60 -17.60
C ARG A 512 -6.73 8.45 -18.59
N VAL A 513 -6.24 8.69 -19.80
CA VAL A 513 -6.18 7.68 -20.85
C VAL A 513 -4.76 7.62 -21.42
N SER A 514 -4.20 6.41 -21.48
CA SER A 514 -2.98 6.10 -22.22
C SER A 514 -3.29 5.12 -23.33
N ILE A 515 -2.87 5.42 -24.56
CA ILE A 515 -3.04 4.53 -25.71
C ILE A 515 -1.68 4.40 -26.39
N THR A 516 -1.24 3.16 -26.58
CA THR A 516 0.08 2.83 -27.12
C THR A 516 -0.02 1.74 -28.19
N ASN A 517 0.73 1.87 -29.29
CA ASN A 517 0.80 0.86 -30.36
C ASN A 517 -0.56 0.36 -30.87
N SER A 518 -1.61 1.17 -30.80
CA SER A 518 -2.99 0.73 -31.02
C SER A 518 -3.61 1.35 -32.26
N VAL A 519 -4.68 0.72 -32.76
CA VAL A 519 -5.48 1.21 -33.88
C VAL A 519 -6.79 1.77 -33.35
N LEU A 520 -7.05 3.07 -33.55
CA LEU A 520 -8.32 3.71 -33.20
C LEU A 520 -9.15 3.90 -34.46
N LEU A 521 -10.38 3.36 -34.47
CA LEU A 521 -11.34 3.56 -35.57
C LEU A 521 -12.16 4.85 -35.42
N SER A 522 -12.08 5.50 -34.27
CA SER A 522 -12.79 6.76 -34.00
C SER A 522 -12.05 7.59 -32.95
N THR A 523 -12.02 8.90 -33.15
CA THR A 523 -11.49 9.88 -32.17
C THR A 523 -12.59 10.44 -31.25
N ASN A 524 -13.83 10.02 -31.43
CA ASN A 524 -14.97 10.53 -30.69
C ASN A 524 -14.81 10.27 -29.19
N GLY A 525 -14.84 11.36 -28.39
CA GLY A 525 -14.69 11.29 -26.94
C GLY A 525 -13.27 11.54 -26.43
N LEU A 526 -12.25 11.62 -27.30
CA LEU A 526 -10.91 11.99 -26.86
C LEU A 526 -10.83 13.40 -26.26
N SER A 527 -11.63 14.34 -26.80
CA SER A 527 -11.65 15.74 -26.36
C SER A 527 -12.24 15.97 -24.96
N THR A 528 -12.85 14.94 -24.34
CA THR A 528 -13.43 15.05 -22.99
C THR A 528 -12.49 14.53 -21.91
N ILE A 529 -11.34 13.98 -22.30
CA ILE A 529 -10.37 13.36 -21.38
C ILE A 529 -9.50 14.46 -20.76
N ARG A 530 -9.33 14.43 -19.44
CA ARG A 530 -8.52 15.42 -18.72
C ARG A 530 -7.02 15.25 -18.97
N SER A 531 -6.55 14.01 -19.07
CA SER A 531 -5.15 13.67 -19.33
C SER A 531 -5.08 12.55 -20.36
N LEU A 532 -4.55 12.86 -21.55
CA LEU A 532 -4.46 11.93 -22.68
C LEU A 532 -3.01 11.76 -23.11
N HIS A 533 -2.54 10.51 -23.13
CA HIS A 533 -1.23 10.12 -23.64
C HIS A 533 -1.39 9.19 -24.84
N LEU A 534 -0.88 9.58 -26.00
CA LEU A 534 -0.88 8.77 -27.22
C LEU A 534 0.56 8.50 -27.64
N SER A 535 0.93 7.23 -27.81
CA SER A 535 2.23 6.84 -28.35
C SER A 535 2.09 5.82 -29.47
N ASN A 536 2.65 6.10 -30.64
CA ASN A 536 2.73 5.18 -31.77
C ASN A 536 1.39 4.54 -32.18
N ASN A 537 0.31 5.34 -32.25
CA ASN A 537 -1.02 4.85 -32.57
C ASN A 537 -1.42 5.14 -34.02
N THR A 538 -2.10 4.21 -34.66
CA THR A 538 -2.77 4.48 -35.94
C THR A 538 -4.19 4.96 -35.66
N VAL A 539 -4.50 6.19 -36.07
CA VAL A 539 -5.86 6.73 -35.96
C VAL A 539 -6.51 6.70 -37.35
N LEU A 540 -7.49 5.81 -37.51
CA LEU A 540 -8.31 5.72 -38.70
C LEU A 540 -9.49 6.69 -38.55
N CYS A 541 -9.38 7.85 -39.17
CA CYS A 541 -10.49 8.79 -39.32
C CYS A 541 -11.40 8.28 -40.45
N CYS A 542 -12.39 7.45 -40.13
CA CYS A 542 -13.36 7.02 -41.14
C CYS A 542 -14.43 8.10 -41.37
N CYS A 543 -14.54 8.57 -42.61
CA CYS A 543 -15.68 9.36 -43.11
C CYS A 543 -16.97 8.52 -42.96
N GLU A 544 -18.05 9.09 -42.43
CA GLU A 544 -19.29 8.36 -42.13
C GLU A 544 -20.06 7.96 -43.42
N GLY A 545 -19.82 6.76 -43.94
CA GLY A 545 -20.70 6.12 -44.92
C GLY A 545 -20.56 6.60 -46.38
N THR A 546 -21.02 5.76 -47.31
CA THR A 546 -20.87 5.90 -48.77
C THR A 546 -21.60 7.11 -49.40
N GLY A 547 -22.29 7.91 -48.59
CA GLY A 547 -23.02 9.11 -49.02
C GLY A 547 -22.62 10.40 -48.31
N SER A 548 -21.76 10.37 -47.27
CA SER A 548 -21.20 11.61 -46.74
C SER A 548 -19.92 11.93 -47.50
N GLN A 549 -19.97 13.00 -48.30
CA GLN A 549 -18.74 13.69 -48.66
C GLN A 549 -18.02 13.98 -47.34
N CYS A 550 -16.71 13.73 -47.30
CA CYS A 550 -15.87 14.11 -46.17
C CYS A 550 -15.87 15.66 -46.10
N ARG A 551 -16.95 16.24 -45.58
CA ARG A 551 -16.94 17.58 -45.00
C ARG A 551 -16.07 17.42 -43.80
N THR A 552 -14.78 17.60 -44.02
CA THR A 552 -13.87 18.03 -42.98
C THR A 552 -14.56 19.21 -42.33
N ASP A 553 -15.23 18.97 -41.20
CA ASP A 553 -15.66 20.03 -40.33
C ASP A 553 -14.38 20.82 -40.06
N ALA A 554 -14.29 22.01 -40.68
CA ALA A 554 -13.12 22.86 -40.59
C ALA A 554 -12.77 23.10 -39.12
N VAL A 555 -13.78 23.11 -38.24
CA VAL A 555 -13.63 23.22 -36.79
C VAL A 555 -12.98 21.98 -36.17
N MET A 556 -13.33 20.77 -36.60
CA MET A 556 -12.70 19.55 -36.08
C MET A 556 -11.26 19.37 -36.62
N ARG A 557 -11.03 19.71 -37.89
CA ARG A 557 -9.68 19.76 -38.48
C ARG A 557 -8.82 20.82 -37.78
N GLN A 558 -9.38 21.98 -37.50
CA GLN A 558 -8.72 23.07 -36.77
C GLN A 558 -8.46 22.70 -35.31
N LYS A 559 -9.36 22.00 -34.61
CA LYS A 559 -9.11 21.50 -33.24
C LYS A 559 -8.05 20.40 -33.21
N CYS A 560 -8.06 19.48 -34.16
CA CYS A 560 -7.02 18.45 -34.28
C CYS A 560 -5.68 19.05 -34.69
N ALA A 561 -5.67 20.03 -35.61
CA ALA A 561 -4.46 20.77 -35.99
C ALA A 561 -3.99 21.73 -34.89
N HIS A 562 -4.88 22.24 -34.04
CA HIS A 562 -4.50 23.12 -32.92
C HIS A 562 -3.88 22.33 -31.76
N HIS A 563 -4.36 21.11 -31.50
CA HIS A 563 -3.78 20.23 -30.48
C HIS A 563 -2.66 19.33 -30.99
N PHE A 564 -2.58 19.05 -32.29
CA PHE A 564 -1.60 18.15 -32.90
C PHE A 564 -1.06 18.68 -34.26
N PRO A 565 -0.55 19.93 -34.33
CA PRO A 565 -0.23 20.62 -35.59
C PRO A 565 0.81 19.90 -36.45
N SER A 566 1.73 19.16 -35.85
CA SER A 566 2.84 18.50 -36.53
C SER A 566 2.56 17.05 -36.98
N TYR A 567 1.33 16.53 -36.80
CA TYR A 567 1.07 15.08 -36.88
C TYR A 567 -0.10 14.68 -37.80
N LEU A 568 -0.62 15.60 -38.61
CA LEU A 568 -1.72 15.36 -39.56
C LEU A 568 -1.28 15.57 -41.01
N THR A 569 -0.71 14.55 -41.64
CA THR A 569 -0.63 14.50 -43.11
C THR A 569 -1.89 13.87 -43.68
N CYS A 570 -2.91 14.70 -43.91
CA CYS A 570 -4.00 14.33 -44.81
C CYS A 570 -3.55 14.67 -46.24
N ASN A 571 -3.07 13.68 -47.00
CA ASN A 571 -2.92 13.89 -48.44
C ASN A 571 -4.31 14.13 -49.03
N THR A 572 -4.54 15.34 -49.54
CA THR A 572 -5.70 15.62 -50.38
C THR A 572 -5.57 14.76 -51.63
N PRO A 573 -6.55 13.90 -51.96
CA PRO A 573 -6.52 13.19 -53.23
C PRO A 573 -6.65 14.25 -54.32
N ASN A 574 -5.62 14.37 -55.16
CA ASN A 574 -5.75 15.08 -56.42
C ASN A 574 -6.92 14.44 -57.18
N HIS A 575 -7.83 15.28 -57.65
CA HIS A 575 -8.93 14.90 -58.53
C HIS A 575 -8.41 14.00 -59.67
N ILE A 576 -8.68 12.70 -59.59
CA ILE A 576 -8.65 11.80 -60.75
C ILE A 576 -10.10 11.57 -61.12
N SER A 577 -10.53 12.28 -62.15
CA SER A 577 -11.73 11.95 -62.93
C SER A 577 -11.44 10.69 -63.74
N SER A 578 -12.03 9.55 -63.36
CA SER A 578 -12.61 8.56 -64.29
C SER A 578 -12.97 7.26 -63.57
N ALA A 579 -13.96 6.60 -64.14
CA ALA A 579 -14.71 5.47 -63.60
C ALA A 579 -13.87 4.19 -63.39
N GLY A 580 -14.23 3.43 -62.36
CA GLY A 580 -13.76 2.06 -62.14
C GLY A 580 -13.67 1.73 -60.66
N SER A 581 -14.65 0.98 -60.14
CA SER A 581 -14.72 0.56 -58.74
C SER A 581 -13.51 -0.25 -58.29
N LEU A 582 -12.83 0.21 -57.25
CA LEU A 582 -12.13 -0.63 -56.26
C LEU A 582 -11.93 0.20 -54.99
N LEU A 583 -12.33 -0.37 -53.85
CA LEU A 583 -12.23 0.20 -52.50
C LEU A 583 -10.81 0.70 -52.21
N ALA A 584 -10.62 2.02 -52.27
CA ALA A 584 -9.38 2.66 -51.79
C ALA A 584 -9.49 2.90 -50.28
N PHE A 585 -8.81 2.08 -49.48
CA PHE A 585 -8.52 2.40 -48.08
C PHE A 585 -7.40 3.45 -48.04
N VAL A 586 -7.70 4.64 -47.53
CA VAL A 586 -6.68 5.63 -47.18
C VAL A 586 -6.23 5.34 -45.74
N ALA A 587 -5.03 4.79 -45.58
CA ALA A 587 -4.38 4.68 -44.28
C ALA A 587 -3.50 5.93 -44.05
N CYS A 588 -3.84 6.73 -43.04
CA CYS A 588 -2.92 7.74 -42.51
C CYS A 588 -1.99 7.06 -41.50
N PHE A 589 -0.69 6.98 -41.81
CA PHE A 589 0.34 6.57 -40.87
C PHE A 589 0.80 7.78 -40.05
N VAL A 590 0.66 7.71 -38.74
CA VAL A 590 1.05 8.78 -37.82
C VAL A 590 1.74 8.13 -36.62
N SER A 591 3.08 8.17 -36.55
CA SER A 591 3.81 7.85 -35.32
C SER A 591 3.88 9.11 -34.46
N VAL A 592 3.37 9.02 -33.24
CA VAL A 592 3.30 10.13 -32.27
C VAL A 592 4.05 9.71 -31.01
N VAL A 593 4.90 10.58 -30.47
CA VAL A 593 5.39 10.48 -29.09
C VAL A 593 5.06 11.82 -28.45
N ILE A 594 4.12 11.84 -27.50
CA ILE A 594 3.71 13.05 -26.76
C ILE A 594 3.80 12.76 -25.26
N SER A 595 4.76 13.39 -24.59
CA SER A 595 4.70 13.62 -23.13
C SER A 595 4.22 15.05 -22.89
N VAL A 596 3.04 15.20 -22.29
CA VAL A 596 2.61 16.47 -21.69
C VAL A 596 2.70 16.29 -20.17
N ALA A 597 3.53 17.11 -19.52
CA ALA A 597 3.68 17.15 -18.07
C ALA A 597 2.46 17.81 -17.40
#